data_AF-A0A1H8QLE6-F1
#
_entry.id   AF-A0A1H8QLE6-F1
#
_cell.length_a   1.000
_cell.length_b   1.000
_cell.length_c   1.000
_cell.angle_alpha   90.00
_cell.angle_beta   90.00
_cell.angle_gamma   90.00
#
_symmetry.space_group_name_H-M   'P 1'
#
loop_
_entity.id
_entity.type
_entity.pdbx_description
1 polymer ?
#
loop_
_entity_poly.entity_id
_entity_poly.type
_entity_poly.pdbx_seq_one_letter_code
_entity_poly.pdbx_strand_id
1 'polypeptide(L)'
;MEIEYNPLMTSDPKHIKPWLNPQEQVEHLKSKGVRFNLISENEAIEYLSKNSNYFRLRSYRTGFPKVDAGPRKGEYANLDFKMLIDLSIVDMLLRYEMLPMTLDIEHFAKVRLLQRIETEGEDGYEIVASFLKEDEQSFTRIKRELEQCRKSPYIKGIVDKYPNYDFPVWAFLELLTFGSFVYFHQHCATQFNDKEMRKRFYALQSVRSIRNACAHNNCILNELASGKPMHYPQKTVSNAISKINSIGKEQRTSKLKNDRMQEIATTLHTHSIVVSPGVKANRAAHLHTFAARMNKHINYYEGNYQVSSAFDFISKLINAWYPQNR
;
A
#
# COMPACT_ATOMS: atom_id res chain seq x y z
N MET A 1 -50.41 7.25 10.34
CA MET A 1 -49.67 7.64 11.55
C MET A 1 -48.58 6.61 11.79
N GLU A 2 -47.30 6.91 11.87
CA GLU A 2 -46.47 8.02 11.44
C GLU A 2 -45.08 7.38 11.49
N ILE A 3 -44.32 7.45 10.41
CA ILE A 3 -42.95 6.94 10.41
C ILE A 3 -42.16 7.89 11.30
N GLU A 4 -41.78 7.43 12.49
CA GLU A 4 -40.91 8.19 13.39
C GLU A 4 -39.62 8.53 12.65
N TYR A 5 -39.51 9.82 12.35
CA TYR A 5 -38.36 10.46 11.75
C TYR A 5 -37.20 10.35 12.74
N ASN A 6 -36.29 9.41 12.52
CA ASN A 6 -35.05 9.30 13.28
C ASN A 6 -34.20 10.55 12.97
N PRO A 7 -34.03 11.50 13.91
CA PRO A 7 -33.28 12.70 13.63
C PRO A 7 -31.82 12.30 13.39
N LEU A 8 -31.33 12.66 12.20
CA LEU A 8 -29.91 12.64 11.84
C LEU A 8 -29.06 12.94 13.08
N MET A 9 -28.19 11.99 13.44
CA MET A 9 -27.19 12.20 14.48
C MET A 9 -26.55 13.58 14.28
N THR A 10 -26.82 14.49 15.22
CA THR A 10 -26.25 15.82 15.21
C THR A 10 -24.74 15.65 15.33
N SER A 11 -24.04 15.78 14.20
CA SER A 11 -22.58 15.77 14.16
C SER A 11 -22.06 16.80 15.16
N ASP A 12 -21.08 16.43 15.99
CA ASP A 12 -20.39 17.36 16.90
C ASP A 12 -20.11 18.68 16.15
N PRO A 13 -20.51 19.86 16.68
CA PRO A 13 -20.31 21.14 16.03
C PRO A 13 -18.87 21.38 15.57
N LYS A 14 -17.88 20.72 16.18
CA LYS A 14 -16.46 20.76 15.77
C LYS A 14 -16.17 20.03 14.46
N HIS A 15 -17.06 19.16 14.00
CA HIS A 15 -16.94 18.39 12.77
C HIS A 15 -17.66 19.01 11.56
N ILE A 16 -18.54 20.00 11.79
CA ILE A 16 -19.20 20.74 10.71
C ILE A 16 -18.20 21.76 10.16
N LYS A 17 -17.83 21.60 8.88
CA LYS A 17 -16.95 22.53 8.17
C LYS A 17 -17.68 23.10 6.96
N PRO A 18 -17.54 24.41 6.70
CA PRO A 18 -18.14 25.01 5.52
C PRO A 18 -17.53 24.39 4.25
N TRP A 19 -18.35 24.27 3.21
CA TRP A 19 -17.87 23.96 1.87
C TRP A 19 -17.05 25.15 1.37
N LEU A 20 -15.80 24.90 0.97
CA LEU A 20 -14.92 25.93 0.42
C LEU A 20 -14.82 25.74 -1.09
N ASN A 21 -15.07 26.81 -1.85
CA ASN A 21 -14.74 26.87 -3.26
C ASN A 21 -13.20 26.93 -3.49
N PRO A 22 -12.70 26.72 -4.72
CA PRO A 22 -11.26 26.71 -4.99
C PRO A 22 -10.49 27.97 -4.55
N GLN A 23 -11.08 29.15 -4.68
CA GLN A 23 -10.50 30.41 -4.20
C GLN A 23 -10.38 30.41 -2.67
N GLU A 24 -11.46 30.05 -1.98
CA GLU A 24 -11.50 29.95 -0.51
C GLU A 24 -10.54 28.87 0.01
N GLN A 25 -10.35 27.78 -0.74
CA GLN A 25 -9.37 26.73 -0.44
C GLN A 25 -7.93 27.24 -0.50
N VAL A 26 -7.59 28.06 -1.50
CA VAL A 26 -6.27 28.71 -1.61
C VAL A 26 -6.06 29.68 -0.46
N GLU A 27 -7.03 30.55 -0.18
CA GLU A 27 -6.95 31.47 0.96
C GLU A 27 -6.82 30.74 2.30
N HIS A 28 -7.53 29.64 2.48
CA HIS A 28 -7.36 28.80 3.67
C HIS A 28 -5.95 28.23 3.81
N LEU A 29 -5.32 27.80 2.70
CA LEU A 29 -3.95 27.30 2.74
C LEU A 29 -2.94 28.41 3.06
N LYS A 30 -3.12 29.61 2.47
CA LYS A 30 -2.33 30.81 2.78
C LYS A 30 -2.43 31.17 4.26
N SER A 31 -3.64 31.14 4.82
CA SER A 31 -3.90 31.37 6.25
C SER A 31 -3.24 30.33 7.17
N LYS A 32 -2.72 29.21 6.63
CA LYS A 32 -1.95 28.19 7.35
C LYS A 32 -0.45 28.25 7.05
N GLY A 33 0.02 29.29 6.35
CA GLY A 33 1.42 29.49 5.99
C GLY A 33 1.90 28.67 4.80
N VAL A 34 0.98 28.12 3.98
CA VAL A 34 1.35 27.50 2.70
C VAL A 34 1.69 28.59 1.68
N ARG A 35 2.81 28.41 0.98
CA ARG A 35 3.33 29.33 -0.03
C ARG A 35 2.85 28.96 -1.43
N PHE A 36 2.91 29.94 -2.33
CA PHE A 36 2.54 29.83 -3.75
C PHE A 36 3.66 30.46 -4.61
N ASN A 37 4.90 30.10 -4.31
CA ASN A 37 6.09 30.62 -4.96
C ASN A 37 6.46 29.80 -6.20
N LEU A 38 6.10 28.52 -6.23
CA LEU A 38 6.40 27.58 -7.34
C LEU A 38 5.23 27.42 -8.32
N ILE A 39 4.11 28.06 -8.05
CA ILE A 39 2.87 28.06 -8.84
C ILE A 39 2.05 29.28 -8.49
N SER A 40 1.44 29.95 -9.46
CA SER A 40 0.58 31.10 -9.18
C SER A 40 -0.73 30.69 -8.49
N GLU A 41 -1.35 31.62 -7.77
CA GLU A 41 -2.64 31.38 -7.13
C GLU A 41 -3.74 31.03 -8.16
N ASN A 42 -3.74 31.67 -9.33
CA ASN A 42 -4.69 31.38 -10.40
C ASN A 42 -4.55 29.96 -10.95
N GLU A 43 -3.31 29.50 -11.18
CA GLU A 43 -3.05 28.11 -11.59
C GLU A 43 -3.42 27.13 -10.48
N ALA A 44 -3.21 27.48 -9.21
CA ALA A 44 -3.61 26.65 -8.09
C ALA A 44 -5.13 26.51 -7.96
N ILE A 45 -5.87 27.60 -8.15
CA ILE A 45 -7.34 27.63 -8.22
C ILE A 45 -7.81 26.73 -9.36
N GLU A 46 -7.26 26.90 -10.57
CA GLU A 46 -7.61 26.07 -11.72
C GLU A 46 -7.34 24.58 -11.46
N TYR A 47 -6.21 24.25 -10.84
CA TYR A 47 -5.88 22.88 -10.48
C TYR A 47 -6.90 22.27 -9.51
N LEU A 48 -7.32 23.02 -8.49
CA LEU A 48 -8.35 22.57 -7.53
C LEU A 48 -9.74 22.48 -8.16
N SER A 49 -10.03 23.29 -9.19
CA SER A 49 -11.30 23.22 -9.93
C SER A 49 -11.40 21.99 -10.84
N LYS A 50 -10.29 21.56 -11.45
CA LYS A 50 -10.32 20.59 -12.57
C LYS A 50 -9.67 19.25 -12.25
N ASN A 51 -8.62 19.22 -11.43
CA ASN A 51 -7.67 18.11 -11.41
C ASN A 51 -7.62 17.33 -10.10
N SER A 52 -7.99 17.94 -8.96
CA SER A 52 -7.82 17.27 -7.67
C SER A 52 -8.84 17.68 -6.63
N ASN A 53 -9.25 16.69 -5.83
CA ASN A 53 -10.02 16.93 -4.64
C ASN A 53 -9.13 17.56 -3.56
N TYR A 54 -9.53 18.73 -3.06
CA TYR A 54 -8.83 19.48 -2.01
C TYR A 54 -8.47 18.64 -0.78
N PHE A 55 -9.38 17.77 -0.32
CA PHE A 55 -9.15 16.90 0.85
C PHE A 55 -8.04 15.87 0.59
N ARG A 56 -7.97 15.35 -0.62
CA ARG A 56 -6.87 14.45 -1.02
C ARG A 56 -5.55 15.22 -1.01
N LEU A 57 -5.51 16.37 -1.66
CA LEU A 57 -4.28 17.14 -1.82
C LEU A 57 -3.72 17.63 -0.47
N ARG A 58 -4.59 18.13 0.40
CA ARG A 58 -4.19 18.54 1.76
C ARG A 58 -3.82 17.37 2.67
N SER A 59 -3.98 16.11 2.26
CA SER A 59 -3.50 14.98 3.07
C SER A 59 -1.98 14.94 3.08
N TYR A 60 -1.32 15.27 1.96
CA TYR A 60 0.15 15.24 1.83
C TYR A 60 0.88 16.29 2.69
N ARG A 61 0.16 17.25 3.28
CA ARG A 61 0.74 18.26 4.18
C ARG A 61 1.20 17.69 5.53
N THR A 62 0.77 16.47 5.89
CA THR A 62 1.06 15.92 7.24
C THR A 62 2.55 15.68 7.45
N GLY A 63 3.29 15.30 6.40
CA GLY A 63 4.75 15.21 6.41
C GLY A 63 5.50 16.56 6.30
N PHE A 64 4.88 17.69 6.67
CA PHE A 64 5.52 19.00 6.67
C PHE A 64 5.49 19.62 8.07
N PRO A 65 6.64 20.09 8.58
CA PRO A 65 6.72 20.67 9.92
C PRO A 65 5.97 22.00 10.01
N LYS A 66 5.50 22.28 11.23
CA LYS A 66 4.89 23.54 11.60
C LYS A 66 5.80 24.33 12.52
N VAL A 67 5.59 25.64 12.57
CA VAL A 67 6.32 26.53 13.47
C VAL A 67 5.81 26.30 14.90
N ASP A 68 6.72 26.04 15.84
CA ASP A 68 6.37 25.66 17.22
C ASP A 68 6.17 26.85 18.18
N ALA A 69 6.72 28.03 17.86
CA ALA A 69 6.71 29.21 18.71
C ALA A 69 6.64 30.54 17.92
N GLY A 70 6.31 31.63 18.62
CA GLY A 70 6.24 32.97 18.05
C GLY A 70 4.93 33.27 17.28
N PRO A 71 4.87 34.40 16.56
CA PRO A 71 3.64 34.89 15.92
C PRO A 71 3.05 33.93 14.88
N ARG A 72 3.89 33.11 14.25
CA ARG A 72 3.51 32.13 13.20
C ARG A 72 3.20 30.73 13.74
N LYS A 73 3.07 30.57 15.06
CA LYS A 73 2.87 29.26 15.70
C LYS A 73 1.70 28.50 15.06
N GLY A 74 1.95 27.27 14.63
CA GLY A 74 0.95 26.38 14.02
C GLY A 74 0.80 26.50 12.50
N GLU A 75 1.45 27.47 11.86
CA GLU A 75 1.62 27.55 10.41
C GLU A 75 2.68 26.59 9.90
N TYR A 76 2.62 26.23 8.61
CA TYR A 76 3.69 25.46 7.96
C TYR A 76 4.96 26.30 7.80
N ALA A 77 6.11 25.69 8.10
CA ALA A 77 7.40 26.37 8.03
C ALA A 77 7.90 26.49 6.56
N ASN A 78 7.87 25.37 5.83
CA ASN A 78 8.44 25.26 4.48
C ASN A 78 7.57 24.35 3.60
N LEU A 79 6.34 24.79 3.34
CA LEU A 79 5.41 24.09 2.46
C LEU A 79 4.91 25.04 1.38
N ASP A 80 5.11 24.63 0.13
CA ASP A 80 4.53 25.29 -1.05
C ASP A 80 3.43 24.41 -1.66
N PHE A 81 2.39 25.02 -2.20
CA PHE A 81 1.29 24.30 -2.83
C PHE A 81 1.76 23.36 -3.95
N LYS A 82 2.78 23.75 -4.72
CA LYS A 82 3.32 22.91 -5.80
C LYS A 82 3.95 21.61 -5.28
N MET A 83 4.48 21.60 -4.05
CA MET A 83 5.01 20.39 -3.41
C MET A 83 3.91 19.36 -3.15
N LEU A 84 2.69 19.80 -2.79
CA LEU A 84 1.55 18.92 -2.61
C LEU A 84 1.10 18.32 -3.95
N ILE A 85 1.09 19.13 -5.01
CA ILE A 85 0.79 18.65 -6.37
C ILE A 85 1.80 17.58 -6.76
N ASP A 86 3.10 17.85 -6.64
CA ASP A 86 4.14 16.90 -7.04
C ASP A 86 4.05 15.60 -6.21
N LEU A 87 3.90 15.69 -4.88
CA LEU A 87 3.67 14.50 -4.04
C LEU A 87 2.46 13.70 -4.47
N SER A 88 1.36 14.36 -4.85
CA SER A 88 0.14 13.66 -5.30
C SER A 88 0.36 12.89 -6.61
N ILE A 89 1.18 13.44 -7.52
CA ILE A 89 1.54 12.79 -8.78
C ILE A 89 2.49 11.62 -8.50
N VAL A 90 3.53 11.83 -7.69
CA VAL A 90 4.46 10.76 -7.31
C VAL A 90 3.74 9.62 -6.59
N ASP A 91 2.81 9.93 -5.69
CA ASP A 91 1.98 8.94 -4.99
C ASP A 91 1.10 8.12 -5.95
N MET A 92 0.53 8.77 -6.96
CA MET A 92 -0.22 8.08 -8.01
C MET A 92 0.67 7.12 -8.81
N LEU A 93 1.85 7.59 -9.25
CA LEU A 93 2.79 6.76 -10.00
C LEU A 93 3.32 5.60 -9.15
N LEU A 94 3.58 5.82 -7.85
CA LEU A 94 3.95 4.76 -6.92
C LEU A 94 2.88 3.66 -6.88
N ARG A 95 1.59 4.03 -6.85
CA ARG A 95 0.49 3.06 -6.87
C ARG A 95 0.43 2.27 -8.17
N TYR A 96 0.77 2.88 -9.30
CA TYR A 96 0.87 2.20 -10.59
C TYR A 96 2.02 1.20 -10.67
N GLU A 97 3.06 1.36 -9.85
CA GLU A 97 4.13 0.37 -9.73
C GLU A 97 3.83 -0.69 -8.65
N MET A 98 3.37 -0.28 -7.47
CA MET A 98 3.11 -1.19 -6.35
C MET A 98 1.97 -2.17 -6.64
N LEU A 99 0.87 -1.73 -7.29
CA LEU A 99 -0.28 -2.60 -7.54
C LEU A 99 0.08 -3.79 -8.44
N PRO A 100 0.68 -3.62 -9.64
CA PRO A 100 1.13 -4.76 -10.45
C PRO A 100 2.10 -5.68 -9.71
N MET A 101 3.04 -5.13 -8.93
CA MET A 101 3.95 -5.96 -8.13
C MET A 101 3.21 -6.82 -7.11
N THR A 102 2.14 -6.31 -6.50
CA THR A 102 1.33 -7.11 -5.56
C THR A 102 0.58 -8.24 -6.26
N LEU A 103 0.13 -8.04 -7.50
CA LEU A 103 -0.50 -9.08 -8.33
C LEU A 103 0.51 -10.15 -8.72
N ASP A 104 1.74 -9.75 -9.11
CA ASP A 104 2.83 -10.68 -9.40
C ASP A 104 3.14 -11.54 -8.15
N ILE A 105 3.29 -10.91 -6.98
CA ILE A 105 3.55 -11.61 -5.72
C ILE A 105 2.45 -12.63 -5.42
N GLU A 106 1.17 -12.23 -5.53
CA GLU A 106 0.03 -13.12 -5.29
C GLU A 106 0.09 -14.34 -6.22
N HIS A 107 0.26 -14.11 -7.52
CA HIS A 107 0.34 -15.18 -8.52
C HIS A 107 1.46 -16.17 -8.20
N PHE A 108 2.70 -15.70 -8.05
CA PHE A 108 3.84 -16.57 -7.78
C PHE A 108 3.77 -17.22 -6.39
N ALA A 109 3.12 -16.60 -5.41
CA ALA A 109 2.87 -17.22 -4.11
C ALA A 109 1.89 -18.40 -4.23
N LYS A 110 0.82 -18.27 -5.04
CA LYS A 110 -0.12 -19.37 -5.32
C LYS A 110 0.58 -20.53 -6.03
N VAL A 111 1.37 -20.25 -7.08
CA VAL A 111 2.15 -21.27 -7.81
C VAL A 111 3.11 -22.01 -6.87
N ARG A 112 3.86 -21.30 -6.04
CA ARG A 112 4.78 -21.91 -5.07
C ARG A 112 4.06 -22.74 -4.01
N LEU A 113 2.85 -22.34 -3.60
CA LEU A 113 2.06 -23.11 -2.65
C LEU A 113 1.60 -24.44 -3.26
N LEU A 114 1.14 -24.44 -4.53
CA LEU A 114 0.78 -25.67 -5.24
C LEU A 114 1.96 -26.64 -5.33
N GLN A 115 3.14 -26.15 -5.72
CA GLN A 115 4.37 -26.96 -5.76
C GLN A 115 4.73 -27.52 -4.38
N ARG A 116 4.51 -26.73 -3.32
CA ARG A 116 4.79 -27.16 -1.95
C ARG A 116 3.84 -28.27 -1.51
N ILE A 117 2.54 -28.14 -1.78
CA ILE A 117 1.53 -29.16 -1.48
C ILE A 117 1.88 -30.47 -2.20
N GLU A 118 2.25 -30.39 -3.49
CA GLU A 118 2.69 -31.55 -4.27
C GLU A 118 3.94 -32.21 -3.66
N THR A 119 4.93 -31.41 -3.23
CA THR A 119 6.17 -31.92 -2.62
C THR A 119 5.93 -32.66 -1.30
N GLU A 120 4.95 -32.22 -0.51
CA GLU A 120 4.57 -32.89 0.74
C GLU A 120 3.73 -34.17 0.50
N GLY A 121 3.32 -34.44 -0.74
CA GLY A 121 2.46 -35.58 -1.06
C GLY A 121 1.03 -35.45 -0.52
N GLU A 122 0.59 -34.21 -0.27
CA GLU A 122 -0.72 -33.91 0.30
C GLU A 122 -1.83 -34.04 -0.75
N ASP A 123 -2.99 -34.52 -0.33
CA ASP A 123 -4.17 -34.55 -1.18
C ASP A 123 -4.74 -33.14 -1.37
N GLY A 124 -4.89 -32.73 -2.63
CA GLY A 124 -5.33 -31.39 -3.01
C GLY A 124 -6.76 -31.04 -2.59
N TYR A 125 -7.61 -32.02 -2.28
CA TYR A 125 -8.94 -31.83 -1.70
C TYR A 125 -8.90 -31.83 -0.17
N GLU A 126 -8.13 -32.74 0.43
CA GLU A 126 -8.05 -32.86 1.90
C GLU A 126 -7.50 -31.58 2.54
N ILE A 127 -6.47 -30.96 1.96
CA ILE A 127 -5.89 -29.71 2.49
C ILE A 127 -6.88 -28.53 2.46
N VAL A 128 -7.78 -28.51 1.47
CA VAL A 128 -8.87 -27.52 1.41
C VAL A 128 -9.93 -27.84 2.45
N ALA A 129 -10.32 -29.11 2.55
CA ALA A 129 -11.30 -29.57 3.53
C ALA A 129 -10.83 -29.32 4.97
N SER A 130 -9.54 -29.51 5.28
CA SER A 130 -8.98 -29.23 6.61
C SER A 130 -9.02 -27.74 6.92
N PHE A 131 -8.69 -26.89 5.95
CA PHE A 131 -8.76 -25.44 6.11
C PHE A 131 -10.20 -24.96 6.36
N LEU A 132 -11.17 -25.47 5.60
CA LEU A 132 -12.58 -25.11 5.75
C LEU A 132 -13.18 -25.62 7.08
N LYS A 133 -12.58 -26.62 7.73
CA LYS A 133 -13.02 -27.16 9.02
C LYS A 133 -12.26 -26.60 10.23
N GLU A 134 -11.19 -25.85 10.02
CA GLU A 134 -10.32 -25.35 11.10
C GLU A 134 -11.06 -24.41 12.07
N ASP A 135 -11.92 -23.54 11.53
CA ASP A 135 -12.66 -22.54 12.30
C ASP A 135 -13.99 -22.18 11.61
N GLU A 136 -15.11 -22.27 12.36
CA GLU A 136 -16.46 -22.04 11.85
C GLU A 136 -16.65 -20.59 11.35
N GLN A 137 -16.01 -19.62 12.01
CA GLN A 137 -16.08 -18.22 11.62
C GLN A 137 -15.34 -17.98 10.29
N SER A 138 -14.15 -18.55 10.15
CA SER A 138 -13.35 -18.51 8.93
C SER A 138 -14.08 -19.19 7.77
N PHE A 139 -14.69 -20.35 8.01
CA PHE A 139 -15.52 -21.03 7.03
C PHE A 139 -16.69 -20.15 6.57
N THR A 140 -17.42 -19.54 7.51
CA THR A 140 -18.53 -18.64 7.21
C THR A 140 -18.09 -17.46 6.35
N ARG A 141 -16.92 -16.88 6.63
CA ARG A 141 -16.34 -15.80 5.81
C ARG A 141 -16.04 -16.28 4.38
N ILE A 142 -15.35 -17.42 4.23
CA ILE A 142 -15.00 -17.97 2.92
C ILE A 142 -16.27 -18.30 2.12
N LYS A 143 -17.27 -18.92 2.76
CA LYS A 143 -18.56 -19.20 2.13
C LYS A 143 -19.22 -17.93 1.59
N ARG A 144 -19.21 -16.84 2.36
CA ARG A 144 -19.72 -15.53 1.89
C ARG A 144 -18.93 -15.00 0.69
N GLU A 145 -17.61 -15.12 0.69
CA GLU A 145 -16.76 -14.74 -0.45
C GLU A 145 -17.13 -15.55 -1.70
N LEU A 146 -17.31 -16.87 -1.57
CA LEU A 146 -17.69 -17.77 -2.65
C LEU A 146 -19.10 -17.49 -3.20
N GLU A 147 -20.06 -17.12 -2.35
CA GLU A 147 -21.38 -16.69 -2.84
C GLU A 147 -21.32 -15.38 -3.64
N GLN A 148 -20.40 -14.46 -3.32
CA GLN A 148 -20.18 -13.29 -4.17
C GLN A 148 -19.53 -13.67 -5.51
N CYS A 149 -18.68 -14.71 -5.53
CA CYS A 149 -18.07 -15.23 -6.74
C CYS A 149 -19.12 -15.72 -7.75
N ARG A 150 -20.25 -16.28 -7.29
CA ARG A 150 -21.38 -16.69 -8.15
C ARG A 150 -22.02 -15.53 -8.93
N LYS A 151 -21.87 -14.30 -8.45
CA LYS A 151 -22.35 -13.09 -9.12
C LYS A 151 -21.34 -12.53 -10.13
N SER A 152 -20.11 -13.04 -10.12
CA SER A 152 -19.04 -12.57 -10.99
C SER A 152 -19.01 -13.36 -12.30
N PRO A 153 -19.05 -12.69 -13.47
CA PRO A 153 -18.97 -13.37 -14.76
C PRO A 153 -17.61 -14.08 -14.97
N TYR A 154 -16.58 -13.72 -14.21
CA TYR A 154 -15.23 -14.24 -14.38
C TYR A 154 -14.97 -15.58 -13.67
N ILE A 155 -15.67 -15.86 -12.58
CA ILE A 155 -15.37 -17.01 -11.69
C ILE A 155 -16.60 -17.86 -11.35
N LYS A 156 -17.80 -17.42 -11.71
CA LYS A 156 -19.04 -18.20 -11.54
C LYS A 156 -18.90 -19.63 -12.06
N GLY A 157 -18.34 -19.80 -13.26
CA GLY A 157 -18.18 -21.11 -13.89
C GLY A 157 -17.28 -22.09 -13.12
N ILE A 158 -16.37 -21.59 -12.27
CA ILE A 158 -15.58 -22.45 -11.37
C ILE A 158 -16.44 -22.84 -10.16
N VAL A 159 -17.13 -21.87 -9.55
CA VAL A 159 -17.97 -22.13 -8.36
C VAL A 159 -19.11 -23.11 -8.66
N ASP A 160 -19.76 -22.96 -9.82
CA ASP A 160 -20.90 -23.80 -10.21
C ASP A 160 -20.52 -25.27 -10.41
N LYS A 161 -19.23 -25.59 -10.63
CA LYS A 161 -18.73 -26.97 -10.74
C LYS A 161 -18.62 -27.70 -9.39
N TYR A 162 -18.58 -26.97 -8.28
CA TYR A 162 -18.37 -27.51 -6.94
C TYR A 162 -19.47 -26.99 -5.97
N PRO A 163 -20.74 -27.39 -6.17
CA PRO A 163 -21.86 -26.89 -5.40
C PRO A 163 -21.80 -27.26 -3.91
N ASN A 164 -21.04 -28.30 -3.56
CA ASN A 164 -20.88 -28.80 -2.21
C ASN A 164 -19.62 -28.28 -1.49
N TYR A 165 -18.94 -27.29 -2.08
CA TYR A 165 -17.70 -26.70 -1.57
C TYR A 165 -16.52 -27.71 -1.48
N ASP A 166 -16.56 -28.75 -2.30
CA ASP A 166 -15.56 -29.81 -2.48
C ASP A 166 -14.47 -29.41 -3.49
N PHE A 167 -13.93 -28.20 -3.34
CA PHE A 167 -12.94 -27.67 -4.28
C PHE A 167 -11.59 -28.37 -4.14
N PRO A 168 -10.95 -28.77 -5.25
CA PRO A 168 -9.52 -29.04 -5.22
C PRO A 168 -8.74 -27.73 -5.07
N VAL A 169 -7.53 -27.81 -4.49
CA VAL A 169 -6.72 -26.63 -4.17
C VAL A 169 -6.44 -25.73 -5.37
N TRP A 170 -6.20 -26.27 -6.57
CA TRP A 170 -5.93 -25.45 -7.76
C TRP A 170 -7.16 -24.66 -8.23
N ALA A 171 -8.38 -25.15 -8.01
CA ALA A 171 -9.59 -24.39 -8.27
C ALA A 171 -9.88 -23.41 -7.13
N PHE A 172 -9.68 -23.85 -5.88
CA PHE A 172 -9.91 -23.05 -4.69
C PHE A 172 -9.07 -21.77 -4.68
N LEU A 173 -7.78 -21.87 -5.04
CA LEU A 173 -6.86 -20.72 -5.08
C LEU A 173 -7.29 -19.61 -6.05
N GLU A 174 -7.99 -19.94 -7.13
CA GLU A 174 -8.51 -18.96 -8.10
C GLU A 174 -9.77 -18.23 -7.58
N LEU A 175 -10.45 -18.83 -6.60
CA LEU A 175 -11.65 -18.26 -5.99
C LEU A 175 -11.34 -17.37 -4.78
N LEU A 176 -10.19 -17.58 -4.14
CA LEU A 176 -9.82 -16.83 -2.94
C LEU A 176 -9.47 -15.38 -3.29
N THR A 177 -10.00 -14.46 -2.48
CA THR A 177 -9.43 -13.11 -2.39
C THR A 177 -7.99 -13.20 -1.90
N PHE A 178 -7.15 -12.21 -2.22
CA PHE A 178 -5.76 -12.21 -1.74
C PHE A 178 -5.69 -12.35 -0.22
N GLY A 179 -6.60 -11.68 0.51
CA GLY A 179 -6.67 -11.78 1.96
C GLY A 179 -6.93 -13.20 2.47
N SER A 180 -7.89 -13.91 1.87
CA SER A 180 -8.20 -15.29 2.22
C SER A 180 -7.09 -16.25 1.82
N PHE A 181 -6.44 -16.01 0.67
CA PHE A 181 -5.24 -16.75 0.27
C PHE A 181 -4.12 -16.65 1.32
N VAL A 182 -3.87 -15.47 1.90
CA VAL A 182 -2.81 -15.33 2.92
C VAL A 182 -3.12 -16.19 4.16
N TYR A 183 -4.38 -16.31 4.57
CA TYR A 183 -4.77 -17.21 5.66
C TYR A 183 -4.67 -18.69 5.28
N PHE A 184 -5.07 -19.05 4.05
CA PHE A 184 -4.89 -20.43 3.56
C PHE A 184 -3.40 -20.81 3.50
N HIS A 185 -2.53 -19.90 3.05
CA HIS A 185 -1.08 -20.08 3.11
C HIS A 185 -0.59 -20.29 4.56
N GLN A 186 -1.15 -19.58 5.53
CA GLN A 186 -0.83 -19.78 6.95
C GLN A 186 -1.24 -21.17 7.44
N HIS A 187 -2.43 -21.63 7.07
CA HIS A 187 -2.92 -22.97 7.38
C HIS A 187 -1.95 -24.04 6.87
N CYS A 188 -1.59 -23.99 5.59
CA CYS A 188 -0.59 -24.90 5.01
C CYS A 188 0.78 -24.80 5.73
N ALA A 189 1.22 -23.59 6.10
CA ALA A 189 2.47 -23.41 6.85
C ALA A 189 2.46 -24.06 8.24
N THR A 190 1.28 -24.15 8.86
CA THR A 190 1.08 -24.86 10.13
C THR A 190 1.12 -26.36 9.91
N GLN A 191 0.36 -26.87 8.94
CA GLN A 191 0.30 -28.30 8.60
C GLN A 191 1.68 -28.86 8.24
N PHE A 192 2.45 -28.15 7.41
CA PHE A 192 3.78 -28.59 6.97
C PHE A 192 4.88 -28.30 8.01
N ASN A 193 4.51 -27.73 9.17
CA ASN A 193 5.44 -27.23 10.19
C ASN A 193 6.57 -26.32 9.65
N ASP A 194 6.31 -25.56 8.58
CA ASP A 194 7.34 -24.79 7.87
C ASP A 194 7.50 -23.37 8.45
N LYS A 195 8.66 -23.13 9.08
CA LYS A 195 9.01 -21.82 9.67
C LYS A 195 9.20 -20.72 8.63
N GLU A 196 9.71 -21.02 7.44
CA GLU A 196 9.91 -20.03 6.38
C GLU A 196 8.59 -19.64 5.73
N MET A 197 7.66 -20.58 5.54
CA MET A 197 6.29 -20.25 5.13
C MET A 197 5.60 -19.37 6.19
N ARG A 198 5.73 -19.67 7.48
CA ARG A 198 5.20 -18.80 8.54
C ARG A 198 5.80 -17.39 8.50
N LYS A 199 7.08 -17.22 8.14
CA LYS A 199 7.67 -15.88 7.92
C LYS A 199 7.07 -15.20 6.68
N ARG A 200 6.87 -15.94 5.58
CA ARG A 200 6.26 -15.43 4.35
C ARG A 200 4.83 -14.96 4.55
N PHE A 201 4.05 -15.61 5.42
CA PHE A 201 2.72 -15.15 5.80
C PHE A 201 2.72 -13.67 6.22
N TYR A 202 3.64 -13.25 7.10
CA TYR A 202 3.72 -11.84 7.51
C TYR A 202 4.11 -10.91 6.35
N ALA A 203 5.02 -11.35 5.46
CA ALA A 203 5.36 -10.59 4.25
C ALA A 203 4.13 -10.39 3.36
N LEU A 204 3.37 -11.46 3.10
CA LEU A 204 2.14 -11.40 2.31
C LEU A 204 1.07 -10.51 2.96
N GLN A 205 0.96 -10.47 4.30
CA GLN A 205 0.05 -9.53 4.97
C GLN A 205 0.43 -8.07 4.74
N SER A 206 1.72 -7.75 4.73
CA SER A 206 2.21 -6.41 4.41
C SER A 206 1.94 -6.05 2.94
N VAL A 207 2.18 -6.98 2.01
CA VAL A 207 1.87 -6.80 0.58
C VAL A 207 0.37 -6.62 0.36
N ARG A 208 -0.48 -7.36 1.08
CA ARG A 208 -1.94 -7.21 1.06
C ARG A 208 -2.38 -5.80 1.49
N SER A 209 -1.74 -5.25 2.52
CA SER A 209 -2.03 -3.90 3.03
C SER A 209 -1.81 -2.85 1.95
N ILE A 210 -0.62 -2.84 1.32
CA ILE A 210 -0.33 -1.87 0.25
C ILE A 210 -1.16 -2.10 -1.01
N ARG A 211 -1.47 -3.36 -1.35
CA ARG A 211 -2.40 -3.70 -2.46
C ARG A 211 -3.73 -3.03 -2.25
N ASN A 212 -4.30 -3.16 -1.05
CA ASN A 212 -5.60 -2.56 -0.72
C ASN A 212 -5.51 -1.03 -0.73
N ALA A 213 -4.44 -0.45 -0.20
CA ALA A 213 -4.21 0.99 -0.29
C ALA A 213 -4.18 1.48 -1.75
N CYS A 214 -3.50 0.76 -2.64
CA CYS A 214 -3.45 1.09 -4.07
C CYS A 214 -4.83 0.94 -4.73
N ALA A 215 -5.51 -0.20 -4.53
CA ALA A 215 -6.80 -0.52 -5.15
C ALA A 215 -7.93 0.41 -4.71
N HIS A 216 -7.90 0.91 -3.47
CA HIS A 216 -8.84 1.90 -2.95
C HIS A 216 -8.40 3.35 -3.20
N ASN A 217 -7.33 3.58 -3.97
CA ASN A 217 -6.81 4.90 -4.31
C ASN A 217 -6.41 5.72 -3.07
N ASN A 218 -5.94 5.09 -1.99
CA ASN A 218 -5.49 5.79 -0.78
C ASN A 218 -4.21 6.61 -1.05
N CYS A 219 -3.93 7.61 -0.20
CA CYS A 219 -2.69 8.39 -0.26
C CYS A 219 -1.62 7.66 0.57
N ILE A 220 -0.61 7.07 -0.08
CA ILE A 220 0.47 6.30 0.55
C ILE A 220 1.55 7.24 1.10
N LEU A 221 1.90 8.28 0.34
CA LEU A 221 2.98 9.22 0.67
C LEU A 221 2.54 10.43 1.51
N ASN A 222 1.39 10.35 2.18
CA ASN A 222 0.88 11.49 2.96
C ASN A 222 1.64 11.72 4.29
N GLU A 223 2.21 10.67 4.88
CA GLU A 223 2.98 10.76 6.13
C GLU A 223 4.24 9.89 6.05
N LEU A 224 5.40 10.56 6.04
CA LEU A 224 6.72 9.94 5.82
C LEU A 224 7.63 10.04 7.05
N ALA A 225 7.16 10.65 8.14
CA ALA A 225 7.89 10.71 9.40
C ALA A 225 8.04 9.31 10.02
N SER A 226 9.15 9.11 10.73
CA SER A 226 9.31 7.94 11.60
C SER A 226 8.31 8.03 12.75
N GLY A 227 7.70 6.91 13.11
CA GLY A 227 6.74 6.85 14.21
C GLY A 227 6.83 5.56 15.01
N LYS A 228 5.72 5.22 15.66
CA LYS A 228 5.50 3.89 16.23
C LYS A 228 4.71 3.09 15.20
N PRO A 229 5.33 2.14 14.47
CA PRO A 229 4.61 1.37 13.48
C PRO A 229 3.57 0.47 14.15
N MET A 230 2.49 0.17 13.44
CA MET A 230 1.45 -0.75 13.92
C MET A 230 2.01 -2.16 14.13
N HIS A 231 2.99 -2.55 13.31
CA HIS A 231 3.68 -3.83 13.39
C HIS A 231 5.19 -3.64 13.31
N TYR A 232 5.95 -4.50 14.01
CA TYR A 232 7.41 -4.45 13.93
C TYR A 232 7.92 -4.79 12.51
N PRO A 233 9.03 -4.16 12.07
CA PRO A 233 9.71 -4.53 10.84
C PRO A 233 10.06 -6.01 10.81
N GLN A 234 9.76 -6.66 9.69
CA GLN A 234 10.13 -8.06 9.50
C GLN A 234 11.66 -8.20 9.50
N LYS A 235 12.18 -9.12 10.31
CA LYS A 235 13.63 -9.35 10.41
C LYS A 235 14.24 -9.71 9.05
N THR A 236 13.53 -10.47 8.23
CA THR A 236 13.94 -10.84 6.87
C THR A 236 14.18 -9.61 6.00
N VAL A 237 13.20 -8.70 5.93
CA VAL A 237 13.29 -7.45 5.17
C VAL A 237 14.35 -6.53 5.74
N SER A 238 14.39 -6.33 7.06
CA SER A 238 15.41 -5.50 7.71
C SER A 238 16.84 -6.01 7.45
N ASN A 239 17.04 -7.33 7.48
CA ASN A 239 18.33 -7.96 7.18
C ASN A 239 18.69 -7.90 5.70
N ALA A 240 17.70 -7.95 4.80
CA ALA A 240 17.94 -7.72 3.38
C ALA A 240 18.39 -6.28 3.11
N ILE A 241 17.75 -5.31 3.74
CA ILE A 241 18.11 -3.88 3.62
C ILE A 241 19.46 -3.61 4.25
N SER A 242 19.83 -4.28 5.35
CA SER A 242 21.15 -4.08 5.98
C SER A 242 22.34 -4.49 5.10
N LYS A 243 22.11 -5.28 4.05
CA LYS A 243 23.12 -5.68 3.08
C LYS A 243 23.32 -4.65 1.96
N ILE A 244 22.50 -3.58 1.94
CA ILE A 244 22.61 -2.51 0.95
C ILE A 244 23.58 -1.45 1.49
N ASN A 245 24.80 -1.42 0.96
CA ASN A 245 25.89 -0.55 1.46
C ASN A 245 25.53 0.95 1.48
N SER A 246 24.66 1.41 0.59
CA SER A 246 24.22 2.81 0.52
C SER A 246 23.16 3.20 1.56
N ILE A 247 22.64 2.24 2.34
CA ILE A 247 21.63 2.47 3.39
C ILE A 247 22.25 2.25 4.77
N GLY A 248 22.49 3.35 5.48
CA GLY A 248 22.98 3.32 6.85
C GLY A 248 21.98 2.75 7.86
N LYS A 249 22.48 2.35 9.04
CA LYS A 249 21.66 1.80 10.16
C LYS A 249 20.56 2.77 10.61
N GLU A 250 20.86 4.06 10.69
CA GLU A 250 19.92 5.10 11.13
C GLU A 250 18.80 5.32 10.12
N GLN A 251 19.13 5.46 8.83
CA GLN A 251 18.15 5.59 7.75
C GLN A 251 17.23 4.36 7.73
N ARG A 252 17.79 3.14 7.77
CA ARG A 252 17.01 1.90 7.86
C ARG A 252 16.05 1.90 9.05
N THR A 253 16.56 2.24 10.24
CA THR A 253 15.76 2.23 11.49
C THR A 253 14.63 3.27 11.43
N SER A 254 14.94 4.48 10.97
CA SER A 254 13.96 5.57 10.85
C SER A 254 12.88 5.25 9.82
N LYS A 255 13.25 4.77 8.64
CA LYS A 255 12.29 4.47 7.57
C LYS A 255 11.43 3.26 7.87
N LEU A 256 11.98 2.19 8.46
CA LEU A 256 11.18 1.03 8.84
C LEU A 256 10.26 1.28 10.05
N LYS A 257 10.39 2.40 10.77
CA LYS A 257 9.44 2.84 11.80
C LYS A 257 8.20 3.54 11.24
N ASN A 258 8.07 3.64 9.92
CA ASN A 258 6.89 4.14 9.23
C ASN A 258 6.22 2.97 8.48
N ASP A 259 4.94 2.70 8.75
CA ASP A 259 4.23 1.56 8.17
C ASP A 259 4.25 1.58 6.63
N ARG A 260 4.08 2.76 6.00
CA ARG A 260 4.03 2.88 4.53
C ARG A 260 5.39 2.59 3.91
N MET A 261 6.45 3.12 4.50
CA MET A 261 7.82 2.83 4.05
C MET A 261 8.19 1.36 4.28
N GLN A 262 7.74 0.76 5.38
CA GLN A 262 7.91 -0.66 5.66
C GLN A 262 7.16 -1.52 4.62
N GLU A 263 5.94 -1.17 4.26
CA GLU A 263 5.14 -1.87 3.26
C GLU A 263 5.73 -1.76 1.85
N ILE A 264 6.19 -0.58 1.45
CA ILE A 264 6.92 -0.37 0.18
C ILE A 264 8.17 -1.25 0.14
N ALA A 265 8.99 -1.20 1.20
CA ALA A 265 10.23 -1.97 1.27
C ALA A 265 9.97 -3.49 1.28
N THR A 266 8.94 -3.94 1.99
CA THR A 266 8.54 -5.36 2.00
C THR A 266 8.08 -5.81 0.63
N THR A 267 7.27 -5.01 -0.06
CA THR A 267 6.75 -5.34 -1.40
C THR A 267 7.87 -5.43 -2.43
N LEU A 268 8.76 -4.43 -2.48
CA LEU A 268 9.95 -4.46 -3.34
C LEU A 268 10.82 -5.68 -3.04
N HIS A 269 11.09 -5.99 -1.77
CA HIS A 269 11.92 -7.13 -1.41
C HIS A 269 11.26 -8.46 -1.78
N THR A 270 10.01 -8.67 -1.38
CA THR A 270 9.26 -9.91 -1.61
C THR A 270 9.11 -10.17 -3.10
N HIS A 271 8.75 -9.17 -3.90
CA HIS A 271 8.69 -9.33 -5.35
C HIS A 271 10.05 -9.76 -5.92
N SER A 272 11.14 -9.09 -5.53
CA SER A 272 12.49 -9.36 -6.05
C SER A 272 13.02 -10.79 -5.85
N ILE A 273 12.44 -11.55 -4.90
CA ILE A 273 12.83 -12.94 -4.58
C ILE A 273 11.74 -13.97 -4.93
N VAL A 274 10.52 -13.51 -5.26
CA VAL A 274 9.38 -14.38 -5.52
C VAL A 274 9.13 -14.60 -7.02
N VAL A 275 9.30 -13.56 -7.83
CA VAL A 275 8.95 -13.60 -9.25
C VAL A 275 10.07 -14.21 -10.11
N SER A 276 9.73 -14.56 -11.36
CA SER A 276 10.72 -15.03 -12.35
C SER A 276 11.69 -13.91 -12.77
N PRO A 277 12.90 -14.26 -13.27
CA PRO A 277 13.87 -13.27 -13.75
C PRO A 277 13.30 -12.32 -14.82
N GLY A 278 12.48 -12.83 -15.75
CA GLY A 278 11.86 -12.02 -16.80
C GLY A 278 10.87 -10.98 -16.26
N VAL A 279 10.00 -11.38 -15.33
CA VAL A 279 9.06 -10.45 -14.66
C VAL A 279 9.82 -9.40 -13.85
N LYS A 280 10.89 -9.82 -13.16
CA LYS A 280 11.75 -8.90 -12.40
C LYS A 280 12.44 -7.88 -13.31
N ALA A 281 13.00 -8.32 -14.44
CA ALA A 281 13.68 -7.45 -15.40
C ALA A 281 12.72 -6.44 -16.03
N ASN A 282 11.52 -6.87 -16.43
CA ASN A 282 10.48 -5.98 -16.94
C ASN A 282 10.09 -4.90 -15.90
N ARG A 283 9.92 -5.29 -14.63
CA ARG A 283 9.60 -4.35 -13.55
C ARG A 283 10.72 -3.37 -13.24
N ALA A 284 11.99 -3.78 -13.40
CA ALA A 284 13.13 -2.90 -13.18
C ALA A 284 13.05 -1.64 -14.05
N ALA A 285 12.77 -1.76 -15.35
CA ALA A 285 12.68 -0.62 -16.26
C ALA A 285 11.62 0.41 -15.81
N HIS A 286 10.45 -0.06 -15.39
CA HIS A 286 9.37 0.79 -14.90
C HIS A 286 9.71 1.47 -13.58
N LEU A 287 10.26 0.72 -12.62
CA LEU A 287 10.68 1.25 -11.32
C LEU A 287 11.76 2.33 -11.44
N HIS A 288 12.71 2.18 -12.37
CA HIS A 288 13.71 3.22 -12.63
C HIS A 288 13.13 4.46 -13.29
N THR A 289 12.18 4.30 -14.21
CA THR A 289 11.44 5.42 -14.79
C THR A 289 10.65 6.17 -13.71
N PHE A 290 9.98 5.44 -12.82
CA PHE A 290 9.32 5.98 -11.65
C PHE A 290 10.31 6.71 -10.73
N ALA A 291 11.45 6.10 -10.40
CA ALA A 291 12.46 6.71 -9.53
C ALA A 291 13.01 8.01 -10.14
N ALA A 292 13.24 8.05 -11.45
CA ALA A 292 13.64 9.27 -12.15
C ALA A 292 12.57 10.36 -12.05
N ARG A 293 11.28 10.02 -12.26
CA ARG A 293 10.19 10.99 -12.12
C ARG A 293 9.99 11.45 -10.67
N MET A 294 10.10 10.55 -9.70
CA MET A 294 10.02 10.84 -8.28
C MET A 294 11.07 11.88 -7.86
N ASN A 295 12.29 11.77 -8.41
CA ASN A 295 13.38 12.69 -8.08
C ASN A 295 13.49 13.92 -9.01
N LYS A 296 12.64 14.03 -10.05
CA LYS A 296 12.70 15.12 -11.04
C LYS A 296 12.67 16.52 -10.42
N HIS A 297 11.88 16.69 -9.35
CA HIS A 297 11.69 17.96 -8.66
C HIS A 297 12.19 17.91 -7.21
N ILE A 298 13.25 17.13 -6.95
CA ILE A 298 13.77 16.95 -5.59
C ILE A 298 14.16 18.27 -4.91
N ASN A 299 14.57 19.27 -5.70
CA ASN A 299 14.89 20.62 -5.26
C ASN A 299 13.69 21.36 -4.64
N TYR A 300 12.45 21.01 -4.97
CA TYR A 300 11.27 21.56 -4.29
C TYR A 300 11.27 21.21 -2.80
N TYR A 301 11.88 20.09 -2.41
CA TYR A 301 11.87 19.60 -1.04
C TYR A 301 13.12 20.02 -0.24
N GLU A 302 13.91 20.98 -0.73
CA GLU A 302 15.02 21.54 0.03
C GLU A 302 14.53 22.09 1.38
N GLY A 303 15.17 21.65 2.47
CA GLY A 303 14.73 21.95 3.84
C GLY A 303 13.60 21.05 4.38
N ASN A 304 12.99 20.18 3.56
CA ASN A 304 12.14 19.08 4.04
C ASN A 304 12.89 17.74 3.92
N TYR A 305 13.63 17.40 4.98
CA TYR A 305 14.39 16.16 5.03
C TYR A 305 13.50 14.89 5.04
N GLN A 306 12.24 14.97 5.46
CA GLN A 306 11.38 13.78 5.55
C GLN A 306 11.06 13.22 4.16
N VAL A 307 10.69 14.10 3.23
CA VAL A 307 10.38 13.72 1.84
C VAL A 307 11.65 13.29 1.11
N SER A 308 12.69 14.12 1.12
CA SER A 308 13.93 13.83 0.37
C SER A 308 14.61 12.55 0.84
N SER A 309 14.70 12.31 2.16
CA SER A 309 15.27 11.07 2.67
C SER A 309 14.39 9.84 2.43
N ALA A 310 13.07 10.00 2.26
CA ALA A 310 12.18 8.90 1.87
C ALA A 310 12.36 8.53 0.40
N PHE A 311 12.47 9.53 -0.49
CA PHE A 311 12.73 9.32 -1.91
C PHE A 311 14.10 8.69 -2.14
N ASP A 312 15.13 9.16 -1.44
CA ASP A 312 16.46 8.56 -1.44
C ASP A 312 16.42 7.09 -1.01
N PHE A 313 15.71 6.79 0.09
CA PHE A 313 15.56 5.41 0.56
C PHE A 313 14.88 4.51 -0.48
N ILE A 314 13.75 4.93 -1.05
CA ILE A 314 13.05 4.17 -2.10
C ILE A 314 13.97 3.95 -3.32
N SER A 315 14.69 4.99 -3.74
CA SER A 315 15.62 4.91 -4.88
C SER A 315 16.75 3.90 -4.60
N LYS A 316 17.32 3.89 -3.39
CA LYS A 316 18.34 2.92 -2.98
C LYS A 316 17.82 1.49 -2.97
N LEU A 317 16.57 1.27 -2.53
CA LEU A 317 15.94 -0.06 -2.59
C LEU A 317 15.74 -0.53 -4.03
N ILE A 318 15.25 0.35 -4.91
CA ILE A 318 15.07 0.06 -6.34
C ILE A 318 16.42 -0.29 -6.98
N ASN A 319 17.45 0.55 -6.78
CA ASN A 319 18.79 0.33 -7.33
C ASN A 319 19.41 -0.99 -6.87
N ALA A 320 19.21 -1.36 -5.60
CA ALA A 320 19.81 -2.56 -5.02
C ALA A 320 19.12 -3.86 -5.47
N TRP A 321 17.80 -3.86 -5.58
CA TRP A 321 17.03 -5.09 -5.86
C TRP A 321 16.62 -5.25 -7.32
N TYR A 322 16.61 -4.16 -8.09
CA TYR A 322 16.23 -4.10 -9.49
C TYR A 322 17.30 -3.37 -10.31
N PRO A 323 18.54 -3.88 -10.39
CA PRO A 323 19.58 -3.24 -11.20
C PRO A 323 19.14 -3.20 -12.67
N GLN A 324 19.43 -2.09 -13.37
CA GLN A 324 19.34 -2.08 -14.83
C GLN A 324 20.47 -2.95 -15.36
N ASN A 325 20.14 -3.89 -16.26
CA ASN A 325 21.16 -4.54 -17.07
C ASN A 325 21.82 -3.44 -17.90
N ARG A 326 23.12 -3.23 -17.68
CA ARG A 326 23.92 -2.27 -18.44
C ARG A 326 24.06 -2.72 -19.88
#